data_AF-A4CFM4-F1
#
_entry.id   AF-A4CFM4-F1
#
_cell.length_a   1.000
_cell.length_b   1.000
_cell.length_c   1.000
_cell.angle_alpha   90.00
_cell.angle_beta   90.00
_cell.angle_gamma   90.00
#
_symmetry.space_group_name_H-M   'P 1'
#
loop_
_entity.id
_entity.type
_entity.pdbx_description
1 polymer ?
#
loop_
_entity_poly.entity_id
_entity_poly.type
_entity_poly.pdbx_seq_one_letter_code
_entity_poly.pdbx_strand_id
1 'polypeptide(L)'
;MITELNAITFKSQRHPKHRFQNLYGLLREDFLYQSWGQLNKQAAAGIDGITMPAYQQQLVGNITRLSDALKHKRFRANDIKRVFIPKANGKQRPLGLPTVDDKLVQQGVSQILQSIWEADFLPNSYGYRPNKSAHQAVHSLALNLQFKGYGYIVEADIKGFFNNLDHNWLMKMLKQRIDDKAMLSLISQWLKARIKSPEGVFEYPKSGTPQGGIISPVLANIYLHYALDLWFEKKVKPRMRGRAMLIRYADDFVCAFQYANDAERFYEVLPKRLKTFI
;
A
#
# COMPACT_ATOMS: atom_id res chain seq x y z
N MET A 1 -9.36 6.71 -20.39
CA MET A 1 -8.66 6.48 -19.10
C MET A 1 -9.19 5.35 -18.26
N ILE A 2 -10.48 5.34 -17.86
CA ILE A 2 -11.10 4.13 -17.28
C ILE A 2 -10.82 2.91 -18.19
N THR A 3 -10.86 3.12 -19.50
CA THR A 3 -10.47 2.13 -20.52
C THR A 3 -9.02 1.63 -20.40
N GLU A 4 -8.04 2.50 -20.08
CA GLU A 4 -6.62 2.10 -19.95
C GLU A 4 -6.38 1.31 -18.65
N LEU A 5 -6.96 1.73 -17.53
CA LEU A 5 -6.91 0.97 -16.27
C LEU A 5 -7.65 -0.38 -16.39
N ASN A 6 -8.77 -0.41 -17.12
CA ASN A 6 -9.47 -1.65 -17.42
C ASN A 6 -8.63 -2.57 -18.33
N ALA A 7 -7.90 -2.02 -19.30
CA ALA A 7 -6.98 -2.80 -20.12
C ALA A 7 -5.83 -3.38 -19.29
N ILE A 8 -5.28 -2.62 -18.33
CA ILE A 8 -4.28 -3.12 -17.37
C ILE A 8 -4.86 -4.27 -16.54
N THR A 9 -6.05 -4.07 -15.98
CA THR A 9 -6.76 -5.08 -15.19
C THR A 9 -6.97 -6.37 -15.98
N PHE A 10 -7.53 -6.25 -17.19
CA PHE A 10 -7.78 -7.38 -18.08
C PHE A 10 -6.49 -8.12 -18.42
N LYS A 11 -5.42 -7.39 -18.77
CA LYS A 11 -4.12 -7.98 -19.09
C LYS A 11 -3.50 -8.67 -17.87
N SER A 12 -3.67 -8.09 -16.68
CA SER A 12 -3.18 -8.66 -15.43
C SER A 12 -3.80 -10.03 -15.15
N GLN A 13 -5.12 -10.13 -15.32
CA GLN A 13 -5.88 -11.38 -15.13
C GLN A 13 -5.51 -12.46 -16.16
N ARG A 14 -5.35 -12.09 -17.43
CA ARG A 14 -5.05 -13.02 -18.53
C ARG A 14 -3.59 -13.47 -18.56
N HIS A 15 -2.66 -12.60 -18.13
CA HIS A 15 -1.23 -12.83 -18.22
C HIS A 15 -0.54 -12.56 -16.87
N PRO A 16 -0.59 -13.52 -15.92
CA PRO A 16 -0.15 -13.31 -14.54
C PRO A 16 1.36 -13.04 -14.40
N LYS A 17 2.17 -13.41 -15.40
CA LYS A 17 3.62 -13.14 -15.44
C LYS A 17 3.98 -11.89 -16.24
N HIS A 18 3.01 -11.17 -16.81
CA HIS A 18 3.29 -9.99 -17.60
C HIS A 18 3.89 -8.89 -16.74
N ARG A 19 4.95 -8.26 -17.25
CA ARG A 19 5.57 -7.08 -16.68
C ARG A 19 5.19 -5.86 -17.54
N PHE A 20 4.54 -4.89 -16.90
CA PHE A 20 4.00 -3.71 -17.54
C PHE A 20 5.08 -2.64 -17.76
N GLN A 21 5.10 -2.08 -18.96
CA GLN A 21 5.97 -0.97 -19.36
C GLN A 21 5.13 0.29 -19.60
N ASN A 22 5.78 1.45 -19.68
CA ASN A 22 5.17 2.75 -19.98
C ASN A 22 3.97 3.12 -19.08
N LEU A 23 3.99 2.68 -17.81
CA LEU A 23 2.98 3.04 -16.82
C LEU A 23 3.10 4.50 -16.41
N TYR A 24 4.33 5.03 -16.33
CA TYR A 24 4.58 6.43 -16.00
C TYR A 24 3.96 7.37 -17.03
N GLY A 25 3.93 6.96 -18.30
CA GLY A 25 3.32 7.71 -19.40
C GLY A 25 1.79 7.85 -19.30
N LEU A 26 1.13 7.14 -18.36
CA LEU A 26 -0.30 7.29 -18.09
C LEU A 26 -0.62 8.50 -17.23
N LEU A 27 0.37 9.09 -16.53
CA LEU A 27 0.21 10.24 -15.63
C LEU A 27 0.09 11.56 -16.42
N ARG A 28 -0.85 11.61 -17.37
CA ARG A 28 -1.19 12.76 -18.22
C ARG A 28 -2.31 13.60 -17.59
N GLU A 29 -2.59 14.77 -18.17
CA GLU A 29 -3.58 15.72 -17.65
C GLU A 29 -4.93 15.08 -17.34
N ASP A 30 -5.49 14.34 -18.30
CA ASP A 30 -6.74 13.62 -18.13
C ASP A 30 -6.66 12.76 -16.85
N PHE A 31 -5.57 12.01 -16.66
CA PHE A 31 -5.43 11.09 -15.53
C PHE A 31 -5.26 11.76 -14.19
N LEU A 32 -4.61 12.92 -14.21
CA LEU A 32 -4.52 13.79 -13.06
C LEU A 32 -5.89 14.39 -12.73
N TYR A 33 -6.73 14.77 -13.69
CA TYR A 33 -8.11 15.21 -13.39
C TYR A 33 -8.96 14.10 -12.75
N GLN A 34 -8.89 12.88 -13.28
CA GLN A 34 -9.59 11.74 -12.65
C GLN A 34 -9.08 11.47 -11.24
N SER A 35 -7.76 11.50 -11.05
CA SER A 35 -7.14 11.32 -9.74
C SER A 35 -7.55 12.43 -8.77
N TRP A 36 -7.69 13.67 -9.25
CA TRP A 36 -8.19 14.80 -8.47
C TRP A 36 -9.60 14.50 -7.95
N GLY A 37 -10.49 13.95 -8.78
CA GLY A 37 -11.85 13.61 -8.37
C GLY A 37 -11.93 12.64 -7.17
N GLN A 38 -10.89 11.83 -6.94
CA GLN A 38 -10.84 10.84 -5.86
C GLN A 38 -10.13 11.34 -4.59
N LEU A 39 -9.48 12.51 -4.63
CA LEU A 39 -8.76 13.05 -3.48
C LEU A 39 -9.72 13.62 -2.43
N ASN A 40 -9.41 13.35 -1.15
CA ASN A 40 -10.04 14.00 -0.01
C ASN A 40 -9.74 15.52 -0.01
N LYS A 41 -10.80 16.33 -0.17
CA LYS A 41 -10.70 17.81 -0.26
C LYS A 41 -10.50 18.49 1.08
N GLN A 42 -10.62 17.76 2.18
CA GLN A 42 -10.39 18.22 3.54
C GLN A 42 -8.98 17.85 4.05
N ALA A 43 -8.13 17.23 3.20
CA ALA A 43 -6.78 16.87 3.60
C ALA A 43 -5.90 18.10 3.88
N ALA A 44 -5.20 18.09 5.02
CA ALA A 44 -4.30 19.17 5.43
C ALA A 44 -3.15 19.42 4.44
N ALA A 45 -2.70 20.68 4.34
CA ALA A 45 -1.63 21.09 3.43
C ALA A 45 -0.28 20.44 3.75
N GLY A 46 0.56 20.31 2.72
CA GLY A 46 1.92 19.78 2.82
C GLY A 46 2.91 20.82 3.35
N ILE A 47 4.20 20.60 3.04
CA ILE A 47 5.29 21.50 3.43
C ILE A 47 5.24 22.86 2.73
N ASP A 48 4.63 22.92 1.54
CA ASP A 48 4.42 24.09 0.70
C ASP A 48 3.27 25.00 1.18
N GLY A 49 2.46 24.53 2.14
CA GLY A 49 1.33 25.28 2.67
C GLY A 49 0.13 25.39 1.72
N ILE A 50 0.19 24.81 0.51
CA ILE A 50 -0.91 24.88 -0.45
C ILE A 50 -2.04 23.96 0.01
N THR A 51 -3.21 24.56 0.22
CA THR A 51 -4.42 23.84 0.65
C THR A 51 -5.19 23.27 -0.56
N MET A 52 -6.02 22.26 -0.33
CA MET A 52 -6.87 21.69 -1.39
C MET A 52 -7.79 22.76 -2.04
N PRO A 53 -8.45 23.66 -1.30
CA PRO A 53 -9.26 24.73 -1.91
C PRO A 53 -8.43 25.71 -2.76
N ALA A 54 -7.26 26.13 -2.27
CA ALA A 54 -6.38 27.03 -3.04
C ALA A 54 -5.88 26.36 -4.33
N TYR A 55 -5.51 25.07 -4.25
CA TYR A 55 -5.14 24.29 -5.43
C TYR A 55 -6.28 24.18 -6.45
N GLN A 56 -7.52 24.02 -5.96
CA GLN A 56 -8.71 23.91 -6.79
C GLN A 56 -9.04 25.20 -7.56
N GLN A 57 -8.77 26.37 -6.99
CA GLN A 57 -9.01 27.66 -7.66
C GLN A 57 -8.20 27.81 -8.96
N GLN A 58 -7.03 27.18 -9.03
CA GLN A 58 -6.13 27.18 -10.20
C GLN A 58 -5.97 25.78 -10.78
N LEU A 59 -7.01 24.93 -10.66
CA LEU A 59 -6.92 23.49 -10.96
C LEU A 59 -6.35 23.20 -12.35
N VAL A 60 -6.83 23.92 -13.37
CA VAL A 60 -6.42 23.72 -14.76
C VAL A 60 -4.93 24.02 -14.92
N GLY A 61 -4.49 25.23 -14.53
CA GLY A 61 -3.09 25.62 -14.61
C GLY A 61 -2.17 24.71 -13.79
N ASN A 62 -2.61 24.29 -12.60
CA ASN A 62 -1.87 23.37 -11.75
C ASN A 62 -1.69 21.99 -12.39
N ILE A 63 -2.76 21.40 -12.95
CA ILE A 63 -2.69 20.08 -13.60
C ILE A 63 -1.87 20.15 -14.89
N THR A 64 -2.03 21.19 -15.71
CA THR A 64 -1.23 21.36 -16.93
C THR A 64 0.27 21.49 -16.59
N ARG A 65 0.63 22.32 -15.60
CA ARG A 65 2.01 22.43 -15.09
C ARG A 65 2.55 21.09 -14.60
N LEU A 66 1.78 20.37 -13.79
CA LEU A 66 2.18 19.10 -13.21
C LEU A 66 2.37 18.01 -14.28
N SER A 67 1.43 17.91 -15.22
CA SER A 67 1.51 16.99 -16.36
C SER A 67 2.73 17.28 -17.23
N ASP A 68 3.02 18.55 -17.53
CA ASP A 68 4.20 18.92 -18.30
C ASP A 68 5.51 18.55 -17.58
N ALA A 69 5.56 18.76 -16.25
CA ALA A 69 6.68 18.35 -15.43
C ALA A 69 6.86 16.82 -15.41
N LEU A 70 5.77 16.05 -15.37
CA LEU A 70 5.82 14.58 -15.45
C LEU A 70 6.27 14.12 -16.84
N LYS A 71 5.67 14.64 -17.91
CA LYS A 71 6.03 14.33 -19.31
C LYS A 71 7.52 14.49 -19.57
N HIS A 72 8.11 15.56 -19.05
CA HIS A 72 9.54 15.86 -19.20
C HIS A 72 10.42 15.30 -18.08
N LYS A 73 9.88 14.46 -17.19
CA LYS A 73 10.59 13.83 -16.05
C LYS A 73 11.26 14.82 -15.09
N ARG A 74 10.73 16.04 -15.01
CA ARG A 74 11.17 17.11 -14.10
C ARG A 74 10.47 17.04 -12.74
N PHE A 75 9.36 16.31 -12.63
CA PHE A 75 8.71 16.07 -11.34
C PHE A 75 9.68 15.38 -10.35
N ARG A 76 9.71 15.88 -9.11
CA ARG A 76 10.44 15.30 -7.99
C ARG A 76 9.51 15.26 -6.79
N ALA A 77 9.55 14.15 -6.04
CA ALA A 77 8.79 14.05 -4.79
C ALA A 77 9.23 15.15 -3.83
N ASN A 78 8.27 15.89 -3.26
CA ASN A 78 8.59 16.91 -2.28
C ASN A 78 8.86 16.29 -0.89
N ASP A 79 9.49 17.09 -0.04
CA ASP A 79 9.62 16.75 1.37
C ASP A 79 8.23 16.71 2.04
N ILE A 80 8.13 15.87 3.06
CA ILE A 80 6.89 15.55 3.75
C ILE A 80 6.84 16.33 5.06
N LYS A 81 5.71 17.00 5.33
CA LYS A 81 5.50 17.70 6.59
C LYS A 81 5.05 16.71 7.68
N ARG A 82 5.75 16.64 8.81
CA ARG A 82 5.32 15.84 9.96
C ARG A 82 4.28 16.59 10.78
N VAL A 83 3.23 15.89 11.16
CA VAL A 83 2.27 16.30 12.20
C VAL A 83 2.04 15.15 13.16
N PHE A 84 1.61 15.46 14.37
CA PHE A 84 1.32 14.47 15.41
C PHE A 84 -0.17 14.49 15.73
N ILE A 85 -0.83 13.35 15.61
CA ILE A 85 -2.25 13.20 15.96
C ILE A 85 -2.33 12.54 17.34
N PRO A 86 -3.04 13.12 18.31
CA PRO A 86 -3.24 12.50 19.62
C PRO A 86 -4.06 11.20 19.47
N LYS A 87 -3.63 10.14 20.15
CA LYS A 87 -4.42 8.92 20.34
C LYS A 87 -5.16 8.99 21.66
N ALA A 88 -6.26 8.23 21.77
CA ALA A 88 -7.05 8.09 23.00
C ALA A 88 -6.22 7.60 24.21
N ASN A 89 -5.10 6.90 23.97
CA ASN A 89 -4.20 6.39 25.02
C ASN A 89 -3.07 7.36 25.40
N GLY A 90 -3.18 8.64 25.05
CA GLY A 90 -2.20 9.69 25.36
C GLY A 90 -0.92 9.67 24.50
N LYS A 91 -0.69 8.62 23.69
CA LYS A 91 0.43 8.59 22.74
C LYS A 91 0.10 9.40 21.49
N GLN A 92 1.11 9.84 20.75
CA GLN A 92 0.93 10.51 19.47
C GLN A 92 1.20 9.57 18.29
N ARG A 93 0.40 9.69 17.23
CA ARG A 93 0.64 9.04 15.94
C ARG A 93 1.33 10.04 15.00
N PRO A 94 2.56 9.77 14.56
CA PRO A 94 3.21 10.62 13.58
C PRO A 94 2.57 10.41 12.20
N LEU A 95 2.15 11.49 11.56
CA LEU A 95 1.60 11.50 10.20
C LEU A 95 2.47 12.40 9.31
N GLY A 96 2.77 11.94 8.11
CA GLY A 96 3.41 12.69 7.05
C GLY A 96 2.34 13.23 6.09
N LEU A 97 2.39 14.53 5.83
CA LEU A 97 1.53 15.25 4.91
C LEU A 97 2.33 15.61 3.65
N PRO A 98 2.09 14.91 2.51
CA PRO A 98 2.64 15.31 1.22
C PRO A 98 1.99 16.60 0.70
N THR A 99 2.62 17.23 -0.28
CA THR A 99 2.05 18.35 -1.05
C THR A 99 0.82 17.91 -1.84
N VAL A 100 0.05 18.86 -2.37
CA VAL A 100 -1.12 18.52 -3.20
C VAL A 100 -0.68 17.87 -4.52
N ASP A 101 0.41 18.36 -5.14
CA ASP A 101 1.02 17.74 -6.32
C ASP A 101 1.37 16.26 -6.04
N ASP A 102 2.08 15.99 -4.93
CA ASP A 102 2.44 14.62 -4.56
C ASP A 102 1.22 13.75 -4.29
N LYS A 103 0.21 14.26 -3.58
CA LYS A 103 -1.04 13.52 -3.34
C LYS A 103 -1.71 13.14 -4.65
N LEU A 104 -1.77 14.06 -5.61
CA LEU A 104 -2.41 13.85 -6.89
C LEU A 104 -1.71 12.76 -7.71
N VAL A 105 -0.38 12.83 -7.80
CA VAL A 105 0.41 11.82 -8.51
C VAL A 105 0.38 10.48 -7.78
N GLN A 106 0.47 10.46 -6.44
CA GLN A 106 0.33 9.25 -5.63
C GLN A 106 -1.03 8.59 -5.83
N GLN A 107 -2.11 9.36 -5.95
CA GLN A 107 -3.45 8.83 -6.22
C GLN A 107 -3.54 8.16 -7.59
N GLY A 108 -2.95 8.77 -8.63
CA GLY A 108 -2.89 8.16 -9.96
C GLY A 108 -2.07 6.88 -9.98
N VAL A 109 -0.88 6.89 -9.36
CA VAL A 109 -0.04 5.68 -9.24
C VAL A 109 -0.73 4.60 -8.42
N SER A 110 -1.46 4.96 -7.36
CA SER A 110 -2.21 3.99 -6.55
C SER A 110 -3.25 3.25 -7.37
N GLN A 111 -4.01 3.96 -8.21
CA GLN A 111 -4.99 3.36 -9.11
C GLN A 111 -4.31 2.40 -10.10
N ILE A 112 -3.18 2.80 -10.69
CA ILE A 112 -2.40 1.92 -11.59
C ILE A 112 -1.96 0.63 -10.87
N LEU A 113 -1.36 0.77 -9.67
CA LEU A 113 -0.90 -0.38 -8.89
C LEU A 113 -2.06 -1.30 -8.50
N GLN A 114 -3.20 -0.75 -8.10
CA GLN A 114 -4.40 -1.53 -7.79
C GLN A 114 -4.89 -2.30 -9.03
N SER A 115 -4.97 -1.66 -10.20
CA SER A 115 -5.36 -2.34 -11.46
C SER A 115 -4.42 -3.49 -11.83
N ILE A 116 -3.14 -3.43 -11.46
CA ILE A 116 -2.20 -4.52 -11.67
C ILE A 116 -2.40 -5.62 -10.62
N TRP A 117 -2.35 -5.29 -9.33
CA TRP A 117 -2.22 -6.27 -8.25
C TRP A 117 -3.53 -6.85 -7.75
N GLU A 118 -4.70 -6.25 -8.01
CA GLU A 118 -5.96 -6.82 -7.54
C GLU A 118 -6.24 -8.21 -8.13
N ALA A 119 -5.72 -8.50 -9.32
CA ALA A 119 -5.77 -9.84 -9.92
C ALA A 119 -4.86 -10.87 -9.23
N ASP A 120 -3.82 -10.41 -8.52
CA ASP A 120 -2.84 -11.26 -7.84
C ASP A 120 -3.20 -11.48 -6.37
N PHE A 121 -3.77 -10.47 -5.73
CA PHE A 121 -4.07 -10.49 -4.31
C PHE A 121 -5.01 -11.62 -3.96
N LEU A 122 -4.61 -12.41 -2.95
CA LEU A 122 -5.41 -13.54 -2.50
C LEU A 122 -6.76 -13.10 -1.93
N PRO A 123 -7.82 -13.92 -2.05
CA PRO A 123 -9.18 -13.53 -1.62
C PRO A 123 -9.31 -13.19 -0.14
N ASN A 124 -8.40 -13.69 0.68
CA ASN A 124 -8.33 -13.57 2.14
C ASN A 124 -7.63 -12.30 2.65
N SER A 125 -7.21 -11.41 1.75
CA SER A 125 -6.74 -10.06 2.07
C SER A 125 -7.85 -9.04 1.83
N TYR A 126 -8.16 -8.19 2.82
CA TYR A 126 -9.33 -7.30 2.77
C TYR A 126 -8.99 -5.81 2.90
N GLY A 127 -7.98 -5.45 3.70
CA GLY A 127 -7.72 -4.05 4.05
C GLY A 127 -7.37 -3.19 2.84
N TYR A 128 -7.95 -1.99 2.74
CA TYR A 128 -7.65 -0.99 1.70
C TYR A 128 -7.78 -1.46 0.24
N ARG A 129 -8.63 -2.46 -0.01
CA ARG A 129 -8.90 -2.99 -1.36
C ARG A 129 -10.28 -2.58 -1.86
N PRO A 130 -10.46 -2.31 -3.16
CA PRO A 130 -11.78 -2.06 -3.74
C PRO A 130 -12.74 -3.23 -3.46
N ASN A 131 -13.99 -2.91 -3.11
CA ASN A 131 -15.05 -3.89 -2.85
C ASN A 131 -14.76 -4.89 -1.71
N LYS A 132 -13.83 -4.55 -0.80
CA LYS A 132 -13.51 -5.33 0.39
C LYS A 132 -13.75 -4.49 1.66
N SER A 133 -14.21 -5.12 2.74
CA SER A 133 -14.45 -4.44 4.02
C SER A 133 -14.05 -5.27 5.23
N ALA A 134 -13.87 -4.61 6.38
CA ALA A 134 -13.62 -5.27 7.65
C ALA A 134 -14.76 -6.22 8.05
N HIS A 135 -16.01 -5.81 7.80
CA HIS A 135 -17.18 -6.66 8.04
C HIS A 135 -17.14 -7.96 7.23
N GLN A 136 -16.72 -7.91 5.96
CA GLN A 136 -16.55 -9.11 5.15
C GLN A 136 -15.42 -10.01 5.68
N ALA A 137 -14.33 -9.44 6.19
CA ALA A 137 -13.24 -10.20 6.79
C ALA A 137 -13.71 -10.95 8.05
N VAL A 138 -14.39 -10.25 8.97
CA VAL A 138 -14.96 -10.83 10.20
C VAL A 138 -16.01 -11.88 9.88
N HIS A 139 -16.92 -11.61 8.93
CA HIS A 139 -17.93 -12.56 8.51
C HIS A 139 -17.32 -13.83 7.91
N SER A 140 -16.30 -13.68 7.06
CA SER A 140 -15.57 -14.83 6.50
C SER A 140 -14.89 -15.64 7.61
N LEU A 141 -14.24 -14.98 8.57
CA LEU A 141 -13.61 -15.65 9.71
C LEU A 141 -14.65 -16.45 10.51
N ALA A 142 -15.75 -15.82 10.90
CA ALA A 142 -16.82 -16.45 11.68
C ALA A 142 -17.37 -17.71 11.00
N LEU A 143 -17.73 -17.62 9.71
CA LEU A 143 -18.23 -18.78 8.95
C LEU A 143 -17.20 -19.92 8.89
N ASN A 144 -15.93 -19.60 8.66
CA ASN A 144 -14.89 -20.63 8.60
C ASN A 144 -14.68 -21.29 9.96
N LEU A 145 -14.62 -20.52 11.06
CA LEU A 145 -14.48 -21.05 12.41
C LEU A 145 -15.66 -21.96 12.78
N GLN A 146 -16.89 -21.53 12.49
CA GLN A 146 -18.11 -22.26 12.83
C GLN A 146 -18.26 -23.58 12.05
N PHE A 147 -17.98 -23.58 10.75
CA PHE A 147 -18.37 -24.70 9.88
C PHE A 147 -17.19 -25.53 9.35
N LYS A 148 -15.94 -25.11 9.56
CA LYS A 148 -14.77 -25.82 9.00
C LYS A 148 -13.80 -26.38 10.05
N GLY A 149 -14.23 -26.47 11.31
CA GLY A 149 -13.50 -27.24 12.33
C GLY A 149 -12.11 -26.69 12.64
N TYR A 150 -11.96 -25.36 12.66
CA TYR A 150 -10.76 -24.72 13.19
C TYR A 150 -10.92 -24.56 14.71
N GLY A 151 -9.98 -25.10 15.48
CA GLY A 151 -10.02 -25.07 16.95
C GLY A 151 -9.01 -24.12 17.59
N TYR A 152 -8.04 -23.62 16.82
CA TYR A 152 -6.90 -22.87 17.33
C TYR A 152 -6.66 -21.63 16.49
N ILE A 153 -6.39 -20.50 17.15
CA ILE A 153 -6.23 -19.19 16.52
C ILE A 153 -4.89 -18.58 16.92
N VAL A 154 -4.22 -17.99 15.95
CA VAL A 154 -3.08 -17.10 16.14
C VAL A 154 -3.47 -15.73 15.63
N GLU A 155 -3.64 -14.77 16.54
CA GLU A 155 -3.84 -13.36 16.23
C GLU A 155 -2.47 -12.66 16.22
N ALA A 156 -2.21 -11.85 15.19
CA ALA A 156 -0.95 -11.15 15.06
C ALA A 156 -1.13 -9.76 14.42
N ASP A 157 -0.50 -8.77 15.05
CA ASP A 157 -0.33 -7.41 14.54
C ASP A 157 1.15 -7.14 14.29
N ILE A 158 1.48 -6.59 13.12
CA ILE A 158 2.87 -6.22 12.80
C ILE A 158 3.16 -4.83 13.36
N LYS A 159 3.63 -4.81 14.60
CA LYS A 159 3.99 -3.58 15.30
C LYS A 159 4.93 -2.69 14.46
N GLY A 160 4.43 -1.51 14.11
CA GLY A 160 5.21 -0.51 13.38
C GLY A 160 5.51 -0.89 11.93
N PHE A 161 4.69 -1.73 11.30
CA PHE A 161 4.82 -2.17 9.90
C PHE A 161 5.23 -1.03 8.95
N PHE A 162 4.45 0.06 8.95
CA PHE A 162 4.69 1.20 8.08
C PHE A 162 5.99 1.96 8.37
N ASN A 163 6.64 1.76 9.52
CA ASN A 163 7.90 2.40 9.85
C ASN A 163 9.13 1.54 9.50
N ASN A 164 8.94 0.21 9.43
CA ASN A 164 10.06 -0.74 9.37
C ASN A 164 10.15 -1.49 8.02
N LEU A 165 9.22 -1.27 7.09
CA LEU A 165 9.22 -1.91 5.77
C LEU A 165 10.56 -1.67 5.02
N ASP A 166 11.22 -2.75 4.60
CA ASP A 166 12.46 -2.67 3.82
C ASP A 166 12.20 -2.23 2.36
N HIS A 167 12.74 -1.07 1.98
CA HIS A 167 12.55 -0.52 0.63
C HIS A 167 13.10 -1.42 -0.47
N ASN A 168 14.22 -2.10 -0.25
CA ASN A 168 14.83 -2.96 -1.27
C ASN A 168 13.92 -4.15 -1.58
N TRP A 169 13.31 -4.75 -0.56
CA TRP A 169 12.31 -5.81 -0.74
C TRP A 169 11.08 -5.29 -1.47
N LEU A 170 10.53 -4.14 -1.07
CA LEU A 170 9.37 -3.56 -1.78
C LEU A 170 9.68 -3.31 -3.25
N MET A 171 10.85 -2.74 -3.56
CA MET A 171 11.27 -2.51 -4.94
C MET A 171 11.45 -3.82 -5.72
N LYS A 172 11.95 -4.90 -5.11
CA LYS A 172 12.02 -6.24 -5.73
C LYS A 172 10.63 -6.82 -6.02
N MET A 173 9.66 -6.60 -5.12
CA MET A 173 8.28 -7.06 -5.27
C MET A 173 7.55 -6.29 -6.38
N LEU A 174 7.72 -4.96 -6.45
CA LEU A 174 7.16 -4.14 -7.52
C LEU A 174 7.69 -4.55 -8.90
N LYS A 175 9.00 -4.86 -9.00
CA LYS A 175 9.64 -5.31 -10.24
C LYS A 175 9.09 -6.64 -10.79
N GLN A 176 8.37 -7.43 -9.99
CA GLN A 176 7.71 -8.66 -10.46
C GLN A 176 6.65 -8.37 -11.52
N ARG A 177 5.99 -7.22 -11.45
CA ARG A 177 4.93 -6.81 -12.40
C ARG A 177 5.25 -5.53 -13.15
N ILE A 178 6.25 -4.76 -12.72
CA ILE A 178 6.62 -3.48 -13.35
C ILE A 178 7.98 -3.59 -14.04
N ASP A 179 8.01 -3.18 -15.30
CA ASP A 179 9.21 -2.97 -16.12
C ASP A 179 9.31 -1.53 -16.64
N ASP A 180 8.89 -0.59 -15.79
CA ASP A 180 8.98 0.84 -16.04
C ASP A 180 9.92 1.49 -15.01
N LYS A 181 11.13 1.86 -15.46
CA LYS A 181 12.15 2.49 -14.61
C LYS A 181 11.70 3.85 -14.07
N ALA A 182 10.91 4.62 -14.83
CA ALA A 182 10.43 5.93 -14.41
C ALA A 182 9.39 5.79 -13.29
N MET A 183 8.45 4.85 -13.44
CA MET A 183 7.47 4.52 -12.40
C MET A 183 8.16 4.04 -11.10
N LEU A 184 9.11 3.10 -11.22
CA LEU A 184 9.86 2.60 -10.07
C LEU A 184 10.71 3.70 -9.40
N SER A 185 11.32 4.59 -10.19
CA SER A 185 12.06 5.74 -9.67
C SER A 185 11.15 6.69 -8.89
N LEU A 186 9.96 6.98 -9.41
CA LEU A 186 8.97 7.84 -8.75
C LEU A 186 8.55 7.27 -7.39
N ILE A 187 8.21 5.98 -7.33
CA ILE A 187 7.88 5.31 -6.07
C ILE A 187 9.06 5.37 -5.09
N SER A 188 10.29 5.10 -5.58
CA SER A 188 11.48 5.18 -4.74
C SER A 188 11.75 6.59 -4.21
N GLN A 189 11.39 7.64 -4.93
CA GLN A 189 11.52 9.02 -4.45
C GLN A 189 10.59 9.28 -3.28
N TRP A 190 9.33 8.85 -3.32
CA TRP A 190 8.40 8.99 -2.18
C TRP A 190 8.84 8.21 -0.94
N LEU A 191 9.39 7.01 -1.12
CA LEU A 191 9.90 6.20 -0.01
C LEU A 191 11.08 6.87 0.70
N LYS A 192 11.89 7.65 -0.02
CA LYS A 192 13.10 8.31 0.46
C LYS A 192 12.93 9.81 0.73
N ALA A 193 11.73 10.35 0.53
CA ALA A 193 11.44 11.76 0.72
C ALA A 193 11.73 12.17 2.16
N ARG A 194 12.40 13.32 2.35
CA ARG A 194 12.75 13.78 3.69
C ARG A 194 11.48 14.18 4.43
N ILE A 195 11.51 14.02 5.74
CA ILE A 195 10.40 14.39 6.60
C ILE A 195 10.84 15.56 7.47
N LYS A 196 10.13 16.69 7.37
CA LYS A 196 10.36 17.87 8.19
C LYS A 196 9.54 17.79 9.47
N SER A 197 10.19 17.75 10.63
CA SER A 197 9.55 17.76 11.95
C SER A 197 8.93 19.13 12.27
N PRO A 198 8.00 19.23 13.24
CA PRO A 198 7.47 20.51 13.70
C PRO A 198 8.55 21.47 14.21
N GLU A 199 9.64 20.93 14.75
CA GLU A 199 10.82 21.66 15.25
C GLU A 199 11.75 22.15 14.11
N GLY A 200 11.42 21.83 12.86
CA GLY A 200 12.15 22.28 11.68
C GLY A 200 13.29 21.36 11.24
N VAL A 201 13.49 20.22 11.91
CA VAL A 201 14.54 19.26 11.59
C VAL A 201 14.12 18.38 10.42
N PHE A 202 15.05 18.12 9.49
CA PHE A 202 14.82 17.21 8.38
C PHE A 202 15.42 15.83 8.66
N GLU A 203 14.61 14.79 8.49
CA GLU A 203 15.01 13.39 8.66
C GLU A 203 14.87 12.61 7.36
N TYR A 204 15.83 11.72 7.09
CA TYR A 204 15.73 10.76 6.00
C TYR A 204 15.13 9.44 6.49
N PRO A 205 14.02 8.97 5.92
CA PRO A 205 13.48 7.67 6.26
C PRO A 205 14.44 6.57 5.78
N LYS A 206 14.96 5.77 6.72
CA LYS A 206 15.81 4.60 6.42
C LYS A 206 15.00 3.37 6.02
N SER A 207 13.74 3.31 6.45
CA SER A 207 12.80 2.22 6.25
C SER A 207 11.37 2.75 6.32
N GLY A 208 10.40 1.91 5.98
CA GLY A 208 8.99 2.23 6.08
C GLY A 208 8.43 2.97 4.86
N THR A 209 7.18 3.38 4.96
CA THR A 209 6.55 4.32 4.05
C THR A 209 6.09 5.51 4.89
N PRO A 210 6.18 6.75 4.41
CA PRO A 210 5.60 7.88 5.12
C PRO A 210 4.13 7.61 5.47
N GLN A 211 3.83 7.54 6.78
CA GLN A 211 2.46 7.32 7.25
C GLN A 211 1.60 8.48 6.76
N GLY A 212 0.51 8.23 6.03
CA GLY A 212 -0.33 9.30 5.48
C GLY A 212 -0.08 9.64 4.01
N GLY A 213 0.92 9.02 3.38
CA GLY A 213 1.01 8.98 1.92
C GLY A 213 -0.18 8.22 1.32
N ILE A 214 -0.74 8.74 0.24
CA ILE A 214 -1.91 8.14 -0.43
C ILE A 214 -1.57 6.77 -1.03
N ILE A 215 -0.33 6.61 -1.47
CA ILE A 215 0.19 5.37 -2.05
C ILE A 215 0.55 4.30 -1.00
N SER A 216 0.72 4.68 0.27
CA SER A 216 1.20 3.79 1.32
C SER A 216 0.33 2.53 1.51
N PRO A 217 -1.02 2.60 1.51
CA PRO A 217 -1.86 1.42 1.67
C PRO A 217 -1.69 0.35 0.57
N VAL A 218 -1.59 0.76 -0.71
CA VAL A 218 -1.40 -0.21 -1.80
C VAL A 218 0.00 -0.83 -1.74
N LEU A 219 1.03 -0.05 -1.42
CA LEU A 219 2.40 -0.57 -1.24
C LEU A 219 2.47 -1.57 -0.08
N ALA A 220 1.80 -1.29 1.03
CA ALA A 220 1.69 -2.19 2.17
C ALA A 220 1.04 -3.53 1.77
N ASN A 221 -0.05 -3.48 1.02
CA ASN A 221 -0.72 -4.69 0.54
C ASN A 221 0.13 -5.49 -0.44
N ILE A 222 0.81 -4.83 -1.38
CA ILE A 222 1.79 -5.47 -2.27
C ILE A 222 2.87 -6.17 -1.44
N TYR A 223 3.41 -5.49 -0.43
CA TYR A 223 4.46 -6.03 0.41
C TYR A 223 4.02 -7.29 1.16
N LEU A 224 2.89 -7.21 1.87
CA LEU A 224 2.36 -8.32 2.66
C LEU A 224 1.84 -9.46 1.79
N HIS A 225 1.41 -9.18 0.57
CA HIS A 225 1.07 -10.23 -0.38
C HIS A 225 2.24 -11.19 -0.62
N TYR A 226 3.45 -10.66 -0.85
CA TYR A 226 4.64 -11.48 -1.06
C TYR A 226 5.29 -11.99 0.24
N ALA A 227 5.38 -11.14 1.27
CA ALA A 227 6.05 -11.47 2.52
C ALA A 227 5.27 -12.49 3.34
N LEU A 228 3.94 -12.34 3.39
CA LEU A 228 3.03 -13.08 4.27
C LEU A 228 2.04 -13.96 3.48
N ASP A 229 1.17 -13.38 2.64
CA ASP A 229 0.02 -14.11 2.07
C ASP A 229 0.46 -15.30 1.20
N LEU A 230 1.35 -15.06 0.24
CA LEU A 230 1.88 -16.11 -0.63
C LEU A 230 2.74 -17.11 0.13
N TRP A 231 3.48 -16.66 1.14
CA TRP A 231 4.27 -17.56 1.98
C TRP A 231 3.36 -18.48 2.79
N PHE A 232 2.29 -17.94 3.38
CA PHE A 232 1.31 -18.73 4.11
C PHE A 232 0.68 -19.78 3.18
N GLU A 233 0.10 -19.34 2.06
CA GLU A 233 -0.66 -20.21 1.17
C GLU A 233 0.22 -21.27 0.48
N LYS A 234 1.46 -20.91 0.07
CA LYS A 234 2.32 -21.81 -0.72
C LYS A 234 3.36 -22.57 0.10
N LYS A 235 3.67 -22.17 1.33
CA LYS A 235 4.75 -22.76 2.13
C LYS A 235 4.33 -23.20 3.53
N VAL A 236 3.40 -22.50 4.18
CA VAL A 236 2.91 -22.88 5.51
C VAL A 236 1.80 -23.91 5.36
N LYS A 237 0.69 -23.53 4.73
CA LYS A 237 -0.52 -24.34 4.61
C LYS A 237 -0.29 -25.76 4.08
N PRO A 238 0.56 -26.01 3.04
CA PRO A 238 0.83 -27.38 2.56
C PRO A 238 1.63 -28.26 3.54
N ARG A 239 2.22 -27.68 4.59
CA ARG A 239 3.01 -28.38 5.60
C ARG A 239 2.26 -28.60 6.92
N MET A 240 1.03 -28.11 7.02
CA MET A 240 0.16 -28.33 8.16
C MET A 240 -0.45 -29.71 8.07
N ARG A 241 -0.65 -30.38 9.20
CA ARG A 241 -1.32 -31.69 9.25
C ARG A 241 -2.82 -31.53 9.00
N GLY A 242 -3.39 -30.46 9.53
CA GLY A 242 -4.80 -30.14 9.40
C GLY A 242 -5.08 -28.94 8.49
N ARG A 243 -6.33 -28.48 8.52
CA ARG A 243 -6.73 -27.26 7.81
C ARG A 243 -6.03 -26.05 8.42
N ALA A 244 -5.66 -25.10 7.56
CA ALA A 244 -5.14 -23.80 7.96
C ALA A 244 -5.70 -22.69 7.06
N MET A 245 -5.98 -21.54 7.67
CA MET A 245 -6.49 -20.34 7.02
C MET A 245 -5.78 -19.10 7.56
N LEU A 246 -5.58 -18.11 6.70
CA LEU A 246 -5.14 -16.77 7.05
C LEU A 246 -6.24 -15.80 6.60
N ILE A 247 -6.61 -14.82 7.41
CA ILE A 247 -7.43 -13.67 7.03
C ILE A 247 -6.66 -12.42 7.46
N ARG A 248 -6.47 -11.47 6.53
CA ARG A 248 -5.67 -10.26 6.76
C ARG A 248 -6.44 -9.00 6.46
N TYR A 249 -6.34 -8.02 7.35
CA TYR A 249 -6.81 -6.66 7.16
C TYR A 249 -5.65 -5.68 7.39
N ALA A 250 -5.04 -5.19 6.30
CA ALA A 250 -3.82 -4.39 6.35
C ALA A 250 -2.66 -5.16 7.03
N ASP A 251 -2.13 -4.64 8.14
CA ASP A 251 -1.06 -5.22 8.97
C ASP A 251 -1.57 -6.16 10.08
N ASP A 252 -2.87 -6.15 10.35
CA ASP A 252 -3.54 -7.05 11.29
C ASP A 252 -3.99 -8.33 10.56
N PHE A 253 -3.71 -9.50 11.15
CA PHE A 253 -4.16 -10.77 10.60
C PHE A 253 -4.41 -11.85 11.64
N VAL A 254 -5.34 -12.72 11.28
CA VAL A 254 -5.73 -13.89 12.06
C VAL A 254 -5.44 -15.14 11.25
N CYS A 255 -4.73 -16.09 11.86
CA CYS A 255 -4.54 -17.43 11.33
C CYS A 255 -5.36 -18.43 12.16
N ALA A 256 -6.07 -19.32 11.49
CA ALA A 256 -6.86 -20.37 12.14
C ALA A 256 -6.36 -21.76 11.72
N PHE A 257 -6.27 -22.67 12.67
CA PHE A 257 -5.73 -24.02 12.50
C PHE A 257 -6.66 -25.07 13.11
N GLN A 258 -6.68 -26.26 12.49
CA GLN A 258 -7.43 -27.40 13.02
C GLN A 258 -6.76 -28.03 14.25
N TYR A 259 -5.41 -28.06 14.29
CA TYR A 259 -4.65 -28.72 15.35
C TYR A 259 -3.71 -27.73 16.08
N ALA A 260 -3.56 -27.90 17.39
CA ALA A 260 -2.75 -27.02 18.24
C ALA A 260 -1.28 -26.96 17.80
N ASN A 261 -0.71 -28.13 17.50
CA ASN A 261 0.70 -28.25 17.11
C ASN A 261 1.03 -27.49 15.81
N ASP A 262 0.08 -27.41 14.87
CA ASP A 262 0.23 -26.62 13.64
C ASP A 262 0.22 -25.11 13.95
N ALA A 263 -0.63 -24.67 14.89
CA ALA A 263 -0.70 -23.28 15.35
C ALA A 263 0.58 -22.86 16.08
N GLU A 264 1.05 -23.66 17.03
CA GLU A 264 2.31 -23.43 17.77
C GLU A 264 3.50 -23.34 16.82
N ARG A 265 3.62 -24.31 15.89
CA ARG A 265 4.68 -24.31 14.89
C ARG A 265 4.65 -23.05 14.03
N PHE A 266 3.46 -22.60 13.62
CA PHE A 266 3.33 -21.36 12.86
C PHE A 266 3.76 -20.14 13.69
N TYR A 267 3.32 -20.07 14.95
CA TYR A 267 3.66 -19.00 15.88
C TYR A 267 5.18 -18.85 16.05
N GLU A 268 5.92 -19.96 16.14
CA GLU A 268 7.38 -19.93 16.26
C GLU A 268 8.13 -19.47 15.00
N VAL A 269 7.61 -19.77 13.81
CA VAL A 269 8.30 -19.45 12.55
C VAL A 269 7.93 -18.08 11.98
N LEU A 270 6.76 -17.56 12.35
CA LEU A 270 6.25 -16.28 11.86
C LEU A 270 7.22 -15.10 12.16
N PRO A 271 7.74 -14.92 13.40
CA PRO A 271 8.70 -13.85 13.67
C PRO A 271 9.99 -13.98 12.85
N LYS A 272 10.47 -15.21 12.63
CA LYS A 272 11.67 -15.49 11.81
C LYS A 272 11.44 -15.07 10.35
N ARG A 273 10.25 -15.36 9.82
CA ARG A 273 9.84 -14.93 8.48
C ARG A 273 9.81 -13.41 8.40
N LEU A 274 9.11 -12.75 9.31
CA LEU A 274 8.92 -11.30 9.27
C LEU A 274 10.24 -10.54 9.44
N LYS A 275 11.17 -11.00 10.29
CA LYS A 275 12.51 -10.41 10.49
C LYS A 275 13.35 -10.32 9.21
N THR A 276 13.04 -11.12 8.18
CA THR A 276 13.72 -11.03 6.87
C THR A 276 13.29 -9.81 6.06
N PHE A 277 12.14 -9.24 6.40
CA PHE A 277 11.44 -8.21 5.63
C PHE A 277 11.23 -6.92 6.45
N ILE A 278 11.13 -7.00 7.78
CA ILE A 278 10.71 -5.91 8.68
C ILE A 278 11.46 -6.03 10.00
#